data_AF-A0A3D4P0L8-F1
#
_entry.id   AF-A0A3D4P0L8-F1
#
_cell.length_a   1.000
_cell.length_b   1.000
_cell.length_c   1.000
_cell.angle_alpha   90.00
_cell.angle_beta   90.00
_cell.angle_gamma   90.00
#
_symmetry.space_group_name_H-M   'P 1'
#
loop_
_entity.id
_entity.type
_entity.pdbx_description
1 polymer ?
#
loop_
_entity_poly.entity_id
_entity_poly.type
_entity_poly.pdbx_seq_one_letter_code
_entity_poly.pdbx_strand_id
1 'polypeptide(L)'
;MVQPGCEVHAQKGYYSPKPFREYSALEKMLHLVDLALNEDPVFQVPVRFSVATLSCPPDKRANLCLAAEFALEKIQEVLPGKFEIVSIIFDDRGNTVELKREVKTAAEFPKASVIHQADFRLAPGTYECRVIIRNLETGRAAVGGTSVRIERQ
;
A
#
# COMPACT_ATOMS: atom_id res chain seq x y z
N MET A 1 -12.99 12.40 -40.59
CA MET A 1 -14.32 12.62 -41.19
C MET A 1 -15.13 11.35 -40.96
N VAL A 2 -16.28 11.45 -40.29
CA VAL A 2 -17.12 10.28 -39.92
C VAL A 2 -18.28 10.23 -40.90
N GLN A 3 -18.51 9.09 -41.55
CA GLN A 3 -19.65 8.93 -42.49
C GLN A 3 -20.99 8.85 -41.71
N PRO A 4 -22.09 9.40 -42.25
CA PRO A 4 -23.41 9.33 -41.62
C PRO A 4 -23.91 7.88 -41.61
N GLY A 5 -24.27 7.35 -40.44
CA GLY A 5 -24.83 6.00 -40.27
C GLY A 5 -23.93 4.99 -39.56
N CYS A 6 -22.75 5.40 -39.06
CA CYS A 6 -21.92 4.52 -38.24
C CYS A 6 -22.36 4.58 -36.77
N GLU A 7 -23.19 3.63 -36.35
CA GLU A 7 -23.54 3.43 -34.94
C GLU A 7 -22.36 2.70 -34.25
N VAL A 8 -21.56 3.46 -33.50
CA VAL A 8 -20.41 2.93 -32.78
C VAL A 8 -20.89 2.24 -31.51
N HIS A 9 -21.05 0.91 -31.57
CA HIS A 9 -21.24 0.08 -30.38
C HIS A 9 -19.88 -0.24 -29.75
N ALA A 10 -19.40 0.60 -28.84
CA ALA A 10 -18.27 0.24 -27.98
C ALA A 10 -18.76 -0.73 -26.89
N GLN A 11 -18.17 -1.93 -26.81
CA GLN A 11 -18.36 -2.80 -25.64
C GLN A 11 -17.83 -2.06 -24.41
N LYS A 12 -18.69 -1.92 -23.39
CA LYS A 12 -18.30 -1.43 -22.07
C LYS A 12 -17.24 -2.38 -21.52
N GLY A 13 -15.96 -2.00 -21.55
CA GLY A 13 -14.90 -2.76 -20.88
C GLY A 13 -13.74 -3.28 -21.72
N TYR A 14 -13.52 -2.85 -22.97
CA TYR A 14 -12.22 -3.10 -23.62
C TYR A 14 -11.15 -2.11 -23.12
N TYR A 15 -10.90 -2.16 -21.80
CA TYR A 15 -9.75 -1.52 -21.19
C TYR A 15 -8.65 -2.58 -21.17
N SER A 16 -7.67 -2.49 -22.07
CA SER A 16 -6.42 -3.24 -21.94
C SER A 16 -5.46 -2.34 -21.17
N PRO A 17 -5.48 -2.34 -19.82
CA PRO A 17 -4.59 -1.47 -19.07
C PRO A 17 -3.16 -1.79 -19.48
N LYS A 18 -2.41 -0.72 -19.73
CA LYS A 18 -0.98 -0.79 -19.96
C LYS A 18 -0.32 -1.64 -18.86
N PRO A 19 0.60 -2.57 -19.18
CA PRO A 19 1.28 -3.34 -18.15
C PRO A 19 2.00 -2.43 -17.13
N PHE A 20 1.96 -2.78 -15.85
CA PHE A 20 2.56 -1.96 -14.79
C PHE A 20 4.05 -1.66 -15.00
N ARG A 21 4.80 -2.58 -15.63
CA ARG A 21 6.21 -2.37 -15.97
C ARG A 21 6.44 -1.13 -16.85
N GLU A 22 5.47 -0.81 -17.70
CA GLU A 22 5.55 0.31 -18.63
C GLU A 22 5.08 1.62 -17.99
N TYR A 23 4.51 1.59 -16.78
CA TYR A 23 4.07 2.81 -16.09
C TYR A 23 5.25 3.76 -15.83
N SER A 24 5.05 5.02 -16.14
CA SER A 24 5.88 6.14 -15.74
C SER A 24 5.89 6.31 -14.22
N ALA A 25 6.83 7.11 -13.71
CA ALA A 25 6.90 7.42 -12.28
C ALA A 25 5.59 8.03 -11.74
N LEU A 26 4.96 8.91 -12.52
CA LEU A 26 3.69 9.53 -12.16
C LEU A 26 2.55 8.49 -12.11
N GLU A 27 2.42 7.63 -13.13
CA GLU A 27 1.42 6.56 -13.16
C GLU A 27 1.60 5.59 -11.97
N LYS A 28 2.84 5.25 -11.62
CA LYS A 28 3.14 4.43 -10.43
C LYS A 28 2.82 5.17 -9.13
N MET A 29 2.96 6.48 -9.08
CA MET A 29 2.56 7.27 -7.91
C MET A 29 1.03 7.29 -7.77
N LEU A 30 0.29 7.58 -8.84
CA LEU A 30 -1.17 7.58 -8.84
C LEU A 30 -1.74 6.21 -8.44
N HIS A 31 -1.16 5.13 -8.96
CA HIS A 31 -1.53 3.78 -8.53
C HIS A 31 -1.24 3.52 -7.05
N LEU A 32 -0.19 4.13 -6.47
CA LEU A 32 0.08 3.98 -5.03
C LEU A 32 -0.94 4.76 -4.19
N VAL A 33 -1.30 5.96 -4.63
CA VAL A 33 -2.31 6.81 -3.99
C VAL A 33 -3.68 6.11 -3.99
N ASP A 34 -4.06 5.51 -5.12
CA ASP A 34 -5.30 4.73 -5.24
C ASP A 34 -5.34 3.57 -4.24
N LEU A 35 -4.25 2.80 -4.13
CA LEU A 35 -4.12 1.73 -3.13
C LEU A 35 -4.17 2.21 -1.67
N ALA A 36 -3.68 3.42 -1.42
CA ALA A 36 -3.57 3.97 -0.06
C ALA A 36 -4.90 4.50 0.47
N LEU A 37 -5.68 5.16 -0.39
CA LEU A 37 -6.84 5.94 0.00
C LEU A 37 -8.17 5.20 -0.24
N ASN A 38 -8.24 4.28 -1.21
CA ASN A 38 -9.51 3.67 -1.61
C ASN A 38 -9.70 2.27 -1.01
N GLU A 39 -10.94 2.00 -0.58
CA GLU A 39 -11.38 0.66 -0.18
C GLU A 39 -11.49 -0.28 -1.39
N ASP A 40 -11.90 0.27 -2.53
CA ASP A 40 -11.97 -0.44 -3.82
C ASP A 40 -11.10 0.28 -4.87
N PRO A 41 -9.78 -0.02 -4.92
CA PRO A 41 -8.88 0.60 -5.90
C PRO A 41 -9.29 0.28 -7.34
N VAL A 42 -9.20 1.26 -8.23
CA VAL A 42 -9.68 1.18 -9.61
C VAL A 42 -8.89 0.17 -10.45
N PHE A 43 -7.60 0.00 -10.14
CA PHE A 43 -6.70 -0.83 -10.95
C PHE A 43 -6.65 -2.30 -10.53
N GLN A 44 -7.08 -2.65 -9.31
CA GLN A 44 -7.07 -4.01 -8.79
C GLN A 44 -7.86 -4.14 -7.48
N VAL A 45 -8.23 -5.38 -7.15
CA VAL A 45 -8.65 -5.75 -5.79
C VAL A 45 -7.40 -6.23 -5.02
N PRO A 46 -6.85 -5.45 -4.07
CA PRO A 46 -5.63 -5.83 -3.36
C PRO A 46 -5.92 -6.90 -2.29
N VAL A 47 -4.91 -7.74 -2.00
CA VAL A 47 -4.98 -8.66 -0.87
C VAL A 47 -5.04 -7.86 0.44
N ARG A 48 -5.99 -8.16 1.32
CA ARG A 48 -6.11 -7.49 2.63
C ARG A 48 -5.41 -8.28 3.72
N PHE A 49 -4.73 -7.58 4.62
CA PHE A 49 -4.06 -8.18 5.78
C PHE A 49 -4.17 -7.28 7.02
N SER A 50 -3.92 -7.87 8.19
CA SER A 50 -4.01 -7.20 9.48
C SER A 50 -2.74 -6.41 9.80
N VAL A 51 -2.92 -5.19 10.31
CA VAL A 51 -1.83 -4.36 10.81
C VAL A 51 -2.10 -4.08 12.29
N ALA A 52 -1.08 -4.29 13.12
CA ALA A 52 -1.11 -3.98 14.54
C ALA A 52 -0.23 -2.76 14.83
N THR A 53 -0.68 -1.93 15.75
CA THR A 53 0.11 -0.81 16.28
C THR A 53 0.56 -1.18 17.68
N LEU A 54 1.85 -1.05 17.93
CA LEU A 54 2.45 -1.25 19.22
C LEU A 54 2.93 0.10 19.74
N SER A 55 2.69 0.38 21.02
CA SER A 55 3.36 1.48 21.71
C SER A 55 4.85 1.13 21.80
N CYS A 56 5.72 1.98 21.26
CA CYS A 56 7.15 1.77 21.40
C CYS A 56 7.57 1.94 22.88
N PRO A 57 8.59 1.22 23.36
CA PRO A 57 9.16 1.48 24.68
C PRO A 57 9.70 2.92 24.76
N PRO A 58 9.62 3.58 25.93
CA PRO A 58 9.97 5.00 26.11
C PRO A 58 11.45 5.33 25.80
N ASP A 59 12.31 4.31 25.74
CA ASP A 59 13.73 4.44 25.40
C ASP A 59 13.97 4.58 23.87
N LYS A 60 12.97 4.25 23.05
CA LYS A 60 13.01 4.52 21.62
C LYS A 60 12.62 5.98 21.36
N ARG A 61 13.37 6.64 20.46
CA ARG A 61 13.01 7.96 19.90
C ARG A 61 11.68 7.95 19.13
N ALA A 62 11.02 6.81 18.94
CA ALA A 62 9.73 6.66 18.26
C ALA A 62 8.61 6.44 19.29
N ASN A 63 7.42 6.99 19.04
CA ASN A 63 6.24 6.82 19.89
C ASN A 63 5.15 5.95 19.24
N LEU A 64 5.35 5.53 17.99
CA LEU A 64 4.50 4.56 17.29
C LEU A 64 5.36 3.51 16.60
N CYS A 65 5.11 2.23 16.90
CA CYS A 65 5.75 1.09 16.27
C CYS A 65 4.68 0.35 15.46
N LEU A 66 4.69 0.49 14.14
CA LEU A 66 3.74 -0.18 13.26
C LEU A 66 4.27 -1.57 12.93
N ALA A 67 3.50 -2.61 13.24
CA ALA A 67 3.83 -4.00 12.95
C ALA A 67 2.79 -4.59 11.99
N ALA A 68 3.24 -4.94 10.80
CA ALA A 68 2.41 -5.61 9.81
C ALA A 68 2.83 -7.07 9.73
N GLU A 69 1.90 -7.97 10.07
CA GLU A 69 2.11 -9.41 9.96
C GLU A 69 1.48 -9.91 8.66
N PHE A 70 2.26 -10.68 7.91
CA PHE A 70 1.80 -11.26 6.65
C PHE A 70 2.00 -12.77 6.65
N ALA A 71 0.90 -13.50 6.43
CA ALA A 71 0.94 -14.89 6.01
C ALA A 71 1.39 -14.93 4.54
N LEU A 72 2.59 -15.45 4.26
CA LEU A 72 3.16 -15.46 2.91
C LEU A 72 2.23 -16.15 1.90
N GLU A 73 1.46 -17.15 2.35
CA GLU A 73 0.51 -17.89 1.52
C GLU A 73 -0.57 -16.97 0.93
N LYS A 74 -0.97 -15.93 1.66
CA LYS A 74 -2.00 -14.97 1.21
C LYS A 74 -1.45 -13.95 0.22
N ILE A 75 -0.16 -13.62 0.30
CA ILE A 75 0.46 -12.57 -0.52
C ILE A 75 1.43 -13.13 -1.56
N GLN A 76 1.43 -14.44 -1.80
CA GLN A 76 2.34 -15.14 -2.72
C GLN A 76 2.36 -14.58 -4.15
N GLU A 77 1.28 -13.95 -4.61
CA GLU A 77 1.19 -13.34 -5.94
C GLU A 77 1.86 -11.95 -6.01
N VAL A 78 2.08 -11.31 -4.87
CA VAL A 78 2.71 -9.98 -4.74
C VAL A 78 4.23 -10.11 -4.58
N LEU A 79 4.70 -11.18 -3.94
CA LEU A 79 6.10 -11.40 -3.60
C LEU A 79 7.09 -11.73 -4.74
N PRO A 80 6.71 -12.26 -5.92
CA PRO A 80 7.68 -12.69 -6.92
C PRO A 80 8.57 -11.53 -7.40
N GLY A 81 9.88 -11.73 -7.41
CA GLY A 81 10.84 -10.72 -7.85
C GLY A 81 11.06 -9.60 -6.81
N LYS A 82 10.90 -8.34 -7.23
CA LYS A 82 11.07 -7.15 -6.38
C LYS A 82 9.73 -6.53 -6.04
N PHE A 83 9.58 -6.12 -4.79
CA PHE A 83 8.42 -5.38 -4.32
C PHE A 83 8.86 -4.26 -3.40
N GLU A 84 8.00 -3.24 -3.28
CA GLU A 84 8.16 -2.19 -2.29
C GLU A 84 7.17 -2.39 -1.14
N ILE A 85 7.59 -1.98 0.04
CA ILE A 85 6.75 -1.85 1.22
C ILE A 85 6.66 -0.37 1.53
N VAL A 86 5.45 0.17 1.54
CA VAL A 86 5.18 1.57 1.82
C VAL A 86 4.30 1.66 3.05
N SER A 87 4.82 2.31 4.10
CA SER A 87 4.06 2.63 5.31
C SER A 87 3.73 4.12 5.29
N ILE A 88 2.44 4.45 5.30
CA ILE A 88 1.93 5.83 5.21
C ILE A 88 1.09 6.12 6.44
N ILE A 89 1.31 7.30 7.03
CA ILE A 89 0.55 7.80 8.18
C ILE A 89 -0.25 9.01 7.73
N PHE A 90 -1.57 8.96 7.93
CA PHE A 90 -2.48 10.07 7.68
C PHE A 90 -2.97 10.69 8.98
N ASP A 91 -3.07 12.02 9.04
CA ASP A 91 -3.74 12.71 10.14
C ASP A 91 -5.28 12.60 10.03
N ASP A 92 -5.98 13.20 11.00
CA ASP A 92 -7.44 13.26 11.08
C ASP A 92 -8.10 14.02 9.91
N ARG A 93 -7.33 14.79 9.15
CA ARG A 93 -7.77 15.51 7.94
C ARG A 93 -7.43 14.73 6.66
N GLY A 94 -6.83 13.56 6.78
CA GLY A 94 -6.39 12.75 5.65
C GLY A 94 -5.10 13.24 4.99
N ASN A 95 -4.35 14.16 5.60
CA ASN A 95 -3.05 14.58 5.08
C ASN A 95 -1.98 13.54 5.42
N THR A 96 -1.09 13.26 4.48
CA THR A 96 0.10 12.45 4.74
C THR A 96 1.05 13.20 5.68
N VAL A 97 1.26 12.65 6.87
CA VAL A 97 2.18 13.22 7.87
C VAL A 97 3.58 12.62 7.72
N GLU A 98 3.66 11.32 7.47
CA GLU A 98 4.93 10.61 7.34
C GLU A 98 4.78 9.44 6.35
N LEU A 99 5.85 9.15 5.62
CA LEU A 99 5.90 8.05 4.64
C LEU A 99 7.26 7.38 4.69
N LYS A 100 7.26 6.06 4.87
CA LYS A 100 8.46 5.22 4.75
C LYS A 100 8.31 4.24 3.59
N ARG A 101 9.37 4.10 2.81
CA ARG A 101 9.43 3.20 1.67
C ARG A 101 10.68 2.35 1.76
N GLU A 102 10.51 1.05 1.55
CA GLU A 102 11.59 0.08 1.42
C GLU A 102 11.38 -0.76 0.17
N VAL A 103 12.47 -1.19 -0.47
CA VAL A 103 12.43 -2.17 -1.56
C VAL A 103 13.03 -3.46 -1.05
N LYS A 104 12.34 -4.56 -1.31
CA LYS A 104 12.66 -5.91 -0.84
C LYS A 104 12.56 -6.92 -1.98
N THR A 105 13.12 -8.09 -1.73
CA THR A 105 13.06 -9.26 -2.61
C THR A 105 12.45 -10.45 -1.88
N ALA A 106 11.90 -11.41 -2.63
CA ALA A 106 11.34 -12.63 -2.04
C ALA A 106 12.34 -13.40 -1.16
N ALA A 107 13.65 -13.33 -1.45
CA ALA A 107 14.69 -13.97 -0.67
C ALA A 107 14.81 -13.43 0.78
N GLU A 108 14.37 -12.19 1.02
CA GLU A 108 14.34 -11.58 2.35
C GLU A 108 13.14 -12.05 3.20
N PHE A 109 12.24 -12.85 2.62
CA PHE A 109 11.03 -13.39 3.26
C PHE A 109 11.07 -14.94 3.31
N PRO A 110 12.03 -15.55 4.04
CA PRO A 110 12.23 -17.01 4.02
C PRO A 110 11.25 -17.81 4.90
N LYS A 111 10.47 -17.15 5.77
CA LYS A 111 9.60 -17.80 6.77
C LYS A 111 8.12 -17.63 6.41
N ALA A 112 7.30 -18.65 6.68
CA ALA A 112 5.86 -18.65 6.41
C ALA A 112 5.10 -17.41 6.92
N SER A 113 5.52 -16.83 8.06
CA SER A 113 5.06 -15.52 8.52
C SER A 113 6.24 -14.57 8.68
N VAL A 114 6.09 -13.35 8.18
CA VAL A 114 7.06 -12.25 8.33
C VAL A 114 6.36 -11.07 8.98
N ILE A 115 7.02 -10.46 9.97
CA ILE A 115 6.58 -9.22 10.59
C ILE A 115 7.46 -8.10 10.06
N HIS A 116 6.86 -7.16 9.32
CA HIS A 116 7.52 -5.90 8.97
C HIS A 116 7.23 -4.88 10.07
N GLN A 117 8.27 -4.16 10.49
CA GLN A 117 8.15 -3.12 11.50
C GLN A 117 8.62 -1.77 10.95
N ALA A 118 7.85 -0.72 11.23
CA ALA A 118 8.20 0.65 10.92
C ALA A 118 7.96 1.56 12.12
N ASP A 119 9.01 2.28 12.54
CA ASP A 119 8.98 3.15 13.72
C ASP A 119 8.68 4.61 13.31
N PHE A 120 7.78 5.30 14.00
CA PHE A 120 7.37 6.68 13.70
C PHE A 120 7.43 7.58 14.93
N ARG A 121 7.66 8.88 14.69
CA ARG A 121 7.56 9.93 15.71
C ARG A 121 6.48 10.91 15.29
N LEU A 122 5.36 10.87 15.99
CA LEU A 122 4.18 11.67 15.68
C LEU A 122 3.86 12.61 16.83
N ALA A 123 3.19 13.73 16.54
CA ALA A 123 2.60 14.54 17.59
C ALA A 123 1.42 13.77 18.24
N PRO A 124 0.95 14.18 19.43
CA PRO A 124 -0.31 13.67 19.97
C PRO A 124 -1.47 13.96 19.00
N GLY A 125 -2.30 12.95 18.73
CA GLY A 125 -3.33 13.03 17.70
C GLY A 125 -3.93 11.67 17.36
N THR A 126 -4.90 11.68 16.44
CA THR A 126 -5.47 10.46 15.85
C THR A 126 -4.90 10.29 14.45
N TYR A 127 -4.51 9.08 14.10
CA TYR A 127 -3.87 8.77 12.84
C TYR A 127 -4.43 7.50 12.22
N GLU A 128 -4.51 7.50 10.89
CA GLU A 128 -4.77 6.32 10.07
C GLU A 128 -3.44 5.80 9.51
N CYS A 129 -3.10 4.56 9.82
CA CYS A 129 -1.90 3.90 9.33
C CYS A 129 -2.27 2.99 8.16
N ARG A 130 -1.52 3.06 7.06
CA ARG A 130 -1.63 2.16 5.91
C ARG A 130 -0.28 1.51 5.61
N VAL A 131 -0.28 0.21 5.39
CA VAL A 131 0.87 -0.54 4.90
C VAL A 131 0.51 -1.17 3.56
N ILE A 132 1.32 -0.90 2.55
CA ILE A 132 1.12 -1.36 1.19
C ILE A 132 2.35 -2.17 0.79
N ILE A 133 2.14 -3.40 0.36
CA ILE A 133 3.15 -4.19 -0.35
C ILE A 133 2.77 -4.15 -1.81
N ARG A 134 3.67 -3.71 -2.69
CA ARG A 134 3.40 -3.64 -4.13
C ARG A 134 4.54 -4.23 -4.94
N ASN A 135 4.21 -5.19 -5.79
CA ASN A 135 5.14 -5.75 -6.75
C ASN A 135 5.57 -4.68 -7.78
N LEU A 136 6.88 -4.48 -7.95
CA LEU A 136 7.42 -3.44 -8.82
C LEU A 136 7.36 -3.80 -10.32
N GLU A 137 7.02 -5.06 -10.62
CA GLU A 137 6.89 -5.58 -11.98
C GLU A 137 5.41 -5.70 -12.39
N THR A 138 4.58 -6.33 -11.56
CA THR A 138 3.19 -6.63 -11.92
C THR A 138 2.21 -5.57 -11.41
N GLY A 139 2.61 -4.75 -10.45
CA GLY A 139 1.72 -3.80 -9.77
C GLY A 139 0.77 -4.45 -8.76
N ARG A 140 0.70 -5.79 -8.70
CA ARG A 140 -0.12 -6.52 -7.72
C ARG A 140 0.25 -6.07 -6.32
N ALA A 141 -0.75 -5.86 -5.48
CA ALA A 141 -0.56 -5.29 -4.17
C ALA A 141 -1.36 -5.99 -3.07
N ALA A 142 -0.81 -5.89 -1.87
CA ALA A 142 -1.49 -6.18 -0.63
C ALA A 142 -1.57 -4.90 0.20
N VAL A 143 -2.69 -4.67 0.89
CA VAL A 143 -2.92 -3.47 1.68
C VAL A 143 -3.52 -3.84 3.03
N GLY A 144 -2.90 -3.35 4.10
CA GLY A 144 -3.41 -3.41 5.46
C GLY A 144 -3.51 -2.00 6.05
N GLY A 145 -4.37 -1.84 7.04
CA GLY A 145 -4.55 -0.56 7.71
C GLY A 145 -5.07 -0.71 9.12
N THR A 146 -4.86 0.32 9.92
CA THR A 146 -5.33 0.41 11.30
C THR A 146 -5.28 1.85 11.80
N SER A 147 -6.17 2.20 12.72
CA SER A 147 -6.25 3.51 13.34
C SER A 147 -5.54 3.49 14.69
N VAL A 148 -4.83 4.57 15.02
CA VAL A 148 -4.17 4.70 16.33
C VAL A 148 -4.33 6.11 16.89
N ARG A 149 -4.45 6.19 18.21
CA ARG A 149 -4.44 7.44 18.94
C ARG A 149 -3.15 7.55 19.74
N ILE A 150 -2.41 8.62 19.52
CA ILE A 150 -1.21 8.96 20.27
C ILE A 150 -1.59 9.99 21.32
N GLU A 151 -1.44 9.64 22.59
CA GLU A 151 -1.72 10.53 23.71
C GLU A 151 -0.52 11.45 24.01
N ARG A 152 -0.76 12.56 24.72
CA ARG A 152 0.32 13.36 25.29
C ARG A 152 1.00 12.52 26.37
N GLN A 153 2.29 12.27 26.20
CA GLN A 153 3.17 11.79 27.27
C GLN A 153 3.55 12.94 28.19
#